data_AF-A0AAV9IFR5-F1
#
_entry.id   AF-A0AAV9IFR5-F1
#
_cell.length_a   1.000
_cell.length_b   1.000
_cell.length_c   1.000
_cell.angle_alpha   90.00
_cell.angle_beta   90.00
_cell.angle_gamma   90.00
#
_symmetry.space_group_name_H-M   'P 1'
#
loop_
_entity.id
_entity.type
_entity.pdbx_description
1 polymer ?
#
loop_
_entity_poly.entity_id
_entity_poly.type
_entity_poly.pdbx_seq_one_letter_code
_entity_poly.pdbx_strand_id
1 'polypeptide(L)'
;MRRTTLSSVSTGAYNQQRLSLGPSRANLSNSKEDVRNSSAQKPRLSASSTSTRYSSLGVRRSSVFTNKVGLKVDPRPLSDKSYLNDCVRNLIYFLSTHGYDQAISPKTLTTPTSKEFQSILLFLLRKIDPYFEFEKKFEEELPALFKTLKYPFTISKSTLYAVGSPHTWPTLLGLLVWITDLLAYDEQASSQETKSIDTESSLNRIFFDYVSRSYQAFLAGADSFDEYDQELAATFDKENSRVESETEELERQIKLSQEEYHQLVEKRSSIETLQQKIEDYRKDIEKFKTLISQLEQHRQVYTKKIADRDEELENEEKSLESWRQEKSRLRQIIEDQELNHIDGHRLQRDKQMLTEALEKAYAQRQEAIELQSRVEEKLIEQTAKVEDALRDYHRLAEKLQLIPSTAKNAKGFHFEITLSRDASLYRCEDILSLDLGSVVKPTIQELREAFASKASRTREEELTVQEKCNHLEEQLLFKRNETSALESKYQKLESHYKNEREALAAYLESKSKETSEVEQEVAQLKSYNDSALKSSQQALDTAYSEYKESQRQLYQEKEQMNDSLLQSIELLTMYKMEIREKVTFYSNKLEEVFQFVCS
;
A
#
# COMPACT_ATOMS: atom_id res chain seq x y z
N MET A 1 -32.07 -27.56 14.28
CA MET A 1 -31.84 -27.76 15.74
C MET A 1 -30.68 -26.85 16.19
N ARG A 2 -30.70 -26.39 17.45
CA ARG A 2 -29.57 -25.85 18.24
C ARG A 2 -28.77 -24.62 17.73
N ARG A 3 -29.14 -23.45 18.28
CA ARG A 3 -28.29 -22.43 18.96
C ARG A 3 -26.99 -21.91 18.30
N THR A 4 -27.06 -20.63 17.89
CA THR A 4 -26.25 -19.48 18.38
C THR A 4 -25.23 -19.78 19.52
N THR A 5 -24.00 -19.25 19.55
CA THR A 5 -23.67 -17.81 19.70
C THR A 5 -22.17 -17.51 19.45
N LEU A 6 -21.88 -16.26 19.05
CA LEU A 6 -20.56 -15.62 19.18
C LEU A 6 -20.33 -15.07 20.61
N SER A 7 -19.06 -14.93 21.02
CA SER A 7 -18.59 -14.08 22.14
C SER A 7 -17.14 -13.67 21.86
N SER A 8 -16.84 -12.44 21.44
CA SER A 8 -16.75 -11.17 22.21
C SER A 8 -15.46 -11.02 23.03
N VAL A 9 -14.69 -9.95 22.79
CA VAL A 9 -13.61 -9.48 23.68
C VAL A 9 -13.79 -7.99 24.01
N SER A 10 -13.28 -7.64 25.19
CA SER A 10 -13.61 -6.46 25.98
C SER A 10 -12.76 -5.21 25.66
N THR A 11 -13.43 -4.05 25.64
CA THR A 11 -13.13 -2.79 26.37
C THR A 11 -11.71 -2.19 26.45
N GLY A 12 -11.64 -0.89 26.21
CA GLY A 12 -10.64 0.03 26.78
C GLY A 12 -11.15 1.48 26.73
N ALA A 13 -11.46 2.07 27.88
CA ALA A 13 -11.89 3.46 28.01
C ALA A 13 -10.89 4.24 28.87
N TYR A 14 -10.76 5.56 28.65
CA TYR A 14 -10.73 6.56 29.72
C TYR A 14 -10.77 7.98 29.16
N ASN A 15 -11.75 8.77 29.58
CA ASN A 15 -11.58 10.21 29.75
C ASN A 15 -12.53 10.66 30.87
N GLN A 16 -11.98 11.19 31.96
CA GLN A 16 -12.76 11.69 33.10
C GLN A 16 -12.78 13.22 33.09
N GLN A 17 -13.95 13.81 33.24
CA GLN A 17 -14.07 15.15 33.83
C GLN A 17 -14.96 15.07 35.07
N ARG A 18 -14.46 15.65 36.16
CA ARG A 18 -15.15 15.77 37.45
C ARG A 18 -16.13 16.93 37.40
N LEU A 19 -17.26 16.79 38.09
CA LEU A 19 -18.03 17.90 38.62
C LEU A 19 -18.05 17.83 40.15
N SER A 20 -18.11 19.01 40.77
CA SER A 20 -17.98 19.21 42.21
C SER A 20 -19.32 19.21 42.94
N LEU A 21 -19.29 18.87 44.22
CA LEU A 21 -20.25 19.34 45.22
C LEU A 21 -19.48 19.75 46.47
N GLY A 22 -19.80 20.94 47.01
CA GLY A 22 -19.32 21.41 48.32
C GLY A 22 -20.11 20.76 49.48
N PRO A 23 -19.91 21.21 50.73
CA PRO A 23 -20.49 22.51 51.11
C PRO A 23 -19.72 23.34 52.16
N SER A 24 -20.20 24.57 52.40
CA SER A 24 -20.19 25.37 53.66
C SER A 24 -18.93 25.36 54.57
N ARG A 25 -18.36 26.51 55.00
CA ARG A 25 -19.01 27.66 55.66
C ARG A 25 -17.95 28.76 55.98
N ALA A 26 -18.39 30.03 56.11
CA ALA A 26 -17.97 31.07 57.09
C ALA A 26 -16.50 31.20 57.60
N ASN A 27 -15.91 32.38 57.86
CA ASN A 27 -16.20 33.81 57.62
C ASN A 27 -14.98 34.64 58.13
N LEU A 28 -14.71 35.85 57.61
CA LEU A 28 -13.74 36.85 58.14
C LEU A 28 -12.24 36.38 58.20
N SER A 29 -11.21 37.24 58.30
CA SER A 29 -11.03 38.66 57.90
C SER A 29 -9.54 39.05 58.00
N ASN A 30 -9.01 39.74 56.97
CA ASN A 30 -8.00 40.81 57.01
C ASN A 30 -6.59 40.60 57.65
N SER A 31 -5.63 41.44 57.21
CA SER A 31 -4.26 41.64 57.74
C SER A 31 -3.22 40.59 57.32
N LYS A 32 -2.17 40.91 56.54
CA LYS A 32 -0.96 41.74 56.79
C LYS A 32 0.11 41.04 57.66
N GLU A 33 1.34 41.06 57.15
CA GLU A 33 2.63 41.07 57.89
C GLU A 33 2.95 39.81 58.74
N ASP A 34 4.21 39.35 58.92
CA ASP A 34 5.50 39.57 58.23
C ASP A 34 6.50 38.49 58.76
N VAL A 35 7.78 38.58 58.37
CA VAL A 35 8.97 38.19 59.18
C VAL A 35 9.34 36.69 59.33
N ARG A 36 10.43 36.33 58.60
CA ARG A 36 11.69 35.61 59.03
C ARG A 36 11.56 34.21 59.69
N ASN A 37 12.56 33.33 59.79
CA ASN A 37 13.98 33.18 59.42
C ASN A 37 14.28 31.65 59.48
N SER A 38 15.41 31.02 59.10
CA SER A 38 16.73 31.44 58.59
C SER A 38 17.56 30.21 58.17
N SER A 39 18.35 30.36 57.08
CA SER A 39 19.76 29.91 56.93
C SER A 39 20.12 28.40 56.98
N ALA A 40 21.16 27.87 56.32
CA ALA A 40 22.23 28.38 55.44
C ALA A 40 22.57 27.27 54.40
N GLN A 41 23.29 27.44 53.28
CA GLN A 41 24.48 28.28 53.03
C GLN A 41 24.49 28.93 51.62
N LYS A 42 25.38 29.91 51.49
CA LYS A 42 25.71 30.75 50.31
C LYS A 42 27.09 30.26 49.74
N PRO A 43 27.75 30.85 48.70
CA PRO A 43 27.49 32.17 48.08
C PRO A 43 27.73 32.38 46.55
N ARG A 44 26.99 33.38 46.01
CA ARG A 44 27.43 34.52 45.11
C ARG A 44 27.98 34.17 43.70
N LEU A 45 27.78 34.93 42.62
CA LEU A 45 27.12 36.22 42.24
C LEU A 45 26.91 36.17 40.69
N SER A 46 26.24 37.04 39.92
CA SER A 46 25.52 38.33 40.13
C SER A 46 24.63 38.67 38.91
N ALA A 47 23.53 39.41 39.14
CA ALA A 47 22.98 40.57 38.39
C ALA A 47 22.93 40.61 36.82
N SER A 48 21.97 41.26 36.16
CA SER A 48 20.62 41.78 36.52
C SER A 48 19.86 42.19 35.25
N SER A 49 18.52 42.08 35.25
CA SER A 49 17.52 43.00 34.65
C SER A 49 17.65 43.41 33.14
N THR A 50 16.65 43.95 32.44
CA THR A 50 15.25 44.34 32.72
C THR A 50 14.44 44.22 31.42
N SER A 51 13.10 44.17 31.49
CA SER A 51 12.23 44.07 30.30
C SER A 51 12.01 45.40 29.56
N THR A 52 11.75 45.35 28.24
CA THR A 52 10.81 46.27 27.54
C THR A 52 10.22 45.57 26.30
N ARG A 53 8.95 45.85 25.97
CA ARG A 53 8.24 45.37 24.77
C ARG A 53 7.96 46.54 23.80
N TYR A 54 7.62 46.19 22.54
CA TYR A 54 6.91 47.02 21.56
C TYR A 54 7.81 48.09 20.88
N SER A 55 7.81 48.35 19.57
CA SER A 55 7.13 47.80 18.36
C SER A 55 8.03 48.16 17.13
N SER A 56 7.81 47.81 15.86
CA SER A 56 6.58 47.74 15.05
C SER A 56 6.89 47.24 13.61
N LEU A 57 5.84 46.91 12.83
CA LEU A 57 5.78 46.70 11.36
C LEU A 57 6.72 45.66 10.68
N GLY A 58 6.16 44.83 9.78
CA GLY A 58 7.00 44.09 8.82
C GLY A 58 6.47 42.81 8.16
N VAL A 59 5.18 42.46 8.23
CA VAL A 59 4.68 41.23 7.56
C VAL A 59 4.82 41.34 6.03
N ARG A 60 5.76 40.61 5.43
CA ARG A 60 5.72 40.23 4.01
C ARG A 60 6.01 38.75 3.80
N ARG A 61 4.90 38.06 3.52
CA ARG A 61 4.73 36.71 2.96
C ARG A 61 5.94 36.20 2.17
N SER A 62 6.39 35.01 2.51
CA SER A 62 7.12 34.13 1.59
C SER A 62 6.22 33.77 0.41
N SER A 63 6.66 34.05 -0.80
CA SER A 63 6.05 33.52 -2.02
C SER A 63 7.08 32.71 -2.77
N VAL A 64 6.79 31.42 -2.91
CA VAL A 64 7.47 30.52 -3.84
C VAL A 64 7.31 31.11 -5.24
N PHE A 65 8.41 31.53 -5.85
CA PHE A 65 8.44 31.76 -7.29
C PHE A 65 9.79 31.34 -7.87
N THR A 66 9.72 30.48 -8.87
CA THR A 66 10.87 29.93 -9.59
C THR A 66 11.63 31.05 -10.28
N ASN A 67 12.82 31.38 -9.76
CA ASN A 67 13.78 32.26 -10.42
C ASN A 67 15.11 31.52 -10.57
N LYS A 68 15.73 31.68 -11.75
CA LYS A 68 16.93 30.99 -12.21
C LYS A 68 17.98 30.86 -11.09
N VAL A 69 18.25 29.63 -10.66
CA VAL A 69 19.33 29.31 -9.71
C VAL A 69 20.67 29.43 -10.43
N GLY A 70 21.17 30.66 -10.49
CA GLY A 70 22.60 30.94 -10.64
C GLY A 70 23.06 31.60 -9.36
N LEU A 71 24.01 30.99 -8.65
CA LEU A 71 24.69 31.63 -7.53
C LEU A 71 25.45 32.85 -8.07
N LYS A 72 24.90 34.05 -7.89
CA LYS A 72 25.51 35.31 -8.38
C LYS A 72 26.88 35.62 -7.75
N VAL A 73 27.19 34.95 -6.65
CA VAL A 73 28.46 35.05 -5.91
C VAL A 73 28.91 33.62 -5.64
N ASP A 74 30.19 33.34 -5.86
CA ASP A 74 30.80 32.06 -5.52
C ASP A 74 30.80 31.87 -3.99
N PRO A 75 30.16 30.82 -3.44
CA PRO A 75 30.09 30.58 -2.00
C PRO A 75 31.41 30.00 -1.45
N ARG A 76 32.35 29.60 -2.30
CA ARG A 76 33.65 29.05 -1.86
C ARG A 76 34.51 30.18 -1.30
N PRO A 77 35.22 29.96 -0.17
CA PRO A 77 36.07 30.99 0.43
C PRO A 77 37.39 31.14 -0.35
N LEU A 78 37.31 31.57 -1.61
CA LEU A 78 38.47 31.76 -2.51
C LEU A 78 39.44 32.87 -2.07
N SER A 79 39.09 33.64 -1.02
CA SER A 79 39.98 34.60 -0.37
C SER A 79 40.70 34.04 0.87
N ASP A 80 40.29 32.87 1.38
CA ASP A 80 40.95 32.23 2.51
C ASP A 80 42.14 31.39 2.05
N LYS A 81 43.32 31.73 2.59
CA LYS A 81 44.57 31.03 2.31
C LYS A 81 44.57 29.59 2.84
N SER A 82 43.82 29.28 3.91
CA SER A 82 43.72 27.89 4.40
C SER A 82 42.98 27.02 3.38
N TYR A 83 41.77 27.44 2.99
CA TYR A 83 40.97 26.76 1.97
C TYR A 83 41.73 26.56 0.65
N LEU A 84 42.46 27.56 0.16
CA LEU A 84 43.28 27.43 -1.06
C LEU A 84 44.43 26.42 -0.90
N ASN A 85 45.06 26.31 0.27
CA ASN A 85 46.09 25.29 0.51
C ASN A 85 45.50 23.88 0.50
N ASP A 86 44.29 23.69 1.05
CA ASP A 86 43.60 22.41 1.04
C ASP A 86 43.11 22.03 -0.36
N CYS A 87 42.63 23.00 -1.14
CA CYS A 87 42.36 22.86 -2.58
C CYS A 87 43.60 22.36 -3.35
N VAL A 88 44.79 22.95 -3.10
CA VAL A 88 46.04 22.51 -3.71
C VAL A 88 46.40 21.08 -3.28
N ARG A 89 46.21 20.71 -2.01
CA ARG A 89 46.47 19.33 -1.52
C ARG A 89 45.57 18.31 -2.21
N ASN A 90 44.26 18.57 -2.30
CA ASN A 90 43.28 17.68 -2.93
C ASN A 90 43.60 17.49 -4.42
N LEU A 91 43.90 18.58 -5.14
CA LEU A 91 44.30 18.54 -6.54
C LEU A 91 45.59 17.72 -6.75
N ILE A 92 46.62 17.91 -5.91
CA ILE A 92 47.86 17.11 -5.98
C ILE A 92 47.58 15.63 -5.72
N TYR A 93 46.75 15.32 -4.72
CA TYR A 93 46.38 13.95 -4.39
C TYR A 93 45.73 13.25 -5.59
N PHE A 94 44.69 13.86 -6.16
CA PHE A 94 43.98 13.32 -7.33
C PHE A 94 44.90 13.16 -8.55
N LEU A 95 45.71 14.16 -8.89
CA LEU A 95 46.64 14.06 -10.03
C LEU A 95 47.70 12.96 -9.82
N SER A 96 48.10 12.72 -8.57
CA SER A 96 49.06 11.65 -8.23
C SER A 96 48.43 10.26 -8.28
N THR A 97 47.18 10.09 -7.83
CA THR A 97 46.50 8.78 -7.83
C THR A 97 46.07 8.33 -9.22
N HIS A 98 45.66 9.26 -10.09
CA HIS A 98 45.15 8.92 -11.43
C HIS A 98 46.21 8.97 -12.55
N GLY A 99 47.50 9.07 -12.20
CA GLY A 99 48.63 8.91 -13.13
C GLY A 99 48.91 10.12 -14.03
N TYR A 100 49.15 11.30 -13.44
CA TYR A 100 49.58 12.47 -14.20
C TYR A 100 51.11 12.50 -14.39
N ASP A 101 51.56 12.63 -15.65
CA ASP A 101 52.96 12.40 -16.04
C ASP A 101 53.95 13.54 -15.70
N GLN A 102 53.48 14.73 -15.33
CA GLN A 102 54.35 15.90 -15.06
C GLN A 102 54.55 16.07 -13.55
N ALA A 103 55.76 16.50 -13.14
CA ALA A 103 56.07 16.72 -11.74
C ALA A 103 55.28 17.90 -11.13
N ILE A 104 54.45 17.62 -10.11
CA ILE A 104 53.68 18.64 -9.37
C ILE A 104 54.26 18.84 -7.97
N SER A 105 54.25 20.08 -7.49
CA SER A 105 54.50 20.39 -6.08
C SER A 105 53.55 21.50 -5.57
N PRO A 106 53.34 21.64 -4.25
CA PRO A 106 52.59 22.76 -3.71
C PRO A 106 53.15 24.14 -4.10
N LYS A 107 54.46 24.21 -4.38
CA LYS A 107 55.14 25.45 -4.81
C LYS A 107 54.81 25.82 -6.26
N THR A 108 54.75 24.85 -7.18
CA THR A 108 54.39 25.12 -8.59
C THR A 108 52.92 25.55 -8.71
N LEU A 109 52.03 24.98 -7.88
CA LEU A 109 50.62 25.37 -7.80
C LEU A 109 50.34 26.65 -6.96
N THR A 110 51.37 27.38 -6.53
CA THR A 110 51.18 28.70 -5.89
C THR A 110 51.04 29.82 -6.94
N THR A 111 51.79 29.73 -8.04
CA THR A 111 51.77 30.68 -9.18
C THR A 111 52.08 29.92 -10.49
N PRO A 112 51.16 29.08 -10.99
CA PRO A 112 51.43 28.24 -12.15
C PRO A 112 51.47 29.05 -13.45
N THR A 113 52.26 28.56 -14.40
CA THR A 113 52.27 29.07 -15.77
C THR A 113 51.01 28.65 -16.53
N SER A 114 50.70 29.37 -17.61
CA SER A 114 49.59 29.03 -18.51
C SER A 114 49.69 27.60 -19.06
N LYS A 115 50.92 27.11 -19.30
CA LYS A 115 51.16 25.75 -19.81
C LYS A 115 50.86 24.68 -18.77
N GLU A 116 51.29 24.87 -17.52
CA GLU A 116 51.01 23.92 -16.43
C GLU A 116 49.51 23.84 -16.11
N PHE A 117 48.80 24.97 -16.13
CA PHE A 117 47.35 24.98 -15.99
C PHE A 117 46.65 24.27 -17.15
N GLN A 118 47.06 24.53 -18.39
CA GLN A 118 46.52 23.86 -19.55
C GLN A 118 46.78 22.35 -19.53
N SER A 119 47.97 21.89 -19.12
CA SER A 119 48.28 20.46 -19.07
C SER A 119 47.53 19.73 -17.95
N ILE A 120 47.39 20.33 -16.77
CA ILE A 120 46.55 19.79 -15.69
C ILE A 120 45.09 19.71 -16.14
N LEU A 121 44.57 20.78 -16.74
CA LEU A 121 43.17 20.82 -17.16
C LEU A 121 42.87 19.86 -18.32
N LEU A 122 43.79 19.73 -19.28
CA LEU A 122 43.69 18.75 -20.36
C LEU A 122 43.68 17.31 -19.81
N PHE A 123 44.52 17.00 -18.82
CA PHE A 123 44.49 15.69 -18.17
C PHE A 123 43.15 15.41 -17.47
N LEU A 124 42.60 16.39 -16.74
CA LEU A 124 41.30 16.24 -16.06
C LEU A 124 40.15 16.07 -17.07
N LEU A 125 40.16 16.82 -18.18
CA LEU A 125 39.19 16.65 -19.27
C LEU A 125 39.33 15.28 -19.95
N ARG A 126 40.55 14.75 -20.08
CA ARG A 126 40.81 13.38 -20.60
C ARG A 126 40.38 12.25 -19.66
N LYS A 127 40.00 12.55 -18.41
CA LYS A 127 39.29 11.59 -17.54
C LYS A 127 37.78 11.57 -17.79
N ILE A 128 37.22 12.60 -18.44
CA ILE A 128 35.82 12.63 -18.89
C ILE A 128 35.70 12.05 -20.30
N ASP A 129 36.57 12.48 -21.22
CA ASP A 129 36.63 12.00 -22.61
C ASP A 129 38.08 11.64 -22.97
N PRO A 130 38.43 10.33 -23.07
CA PRO A 130 39.78 9.88 -23.36
C PRO A 130 40.41 10.44 -24.64
N TYR A 131 39.60 10.87 -25.61
CA TYR A 131 40.04 11.38 -26.90
C TYR A 131 40.04 12.91 -26.98
N PHE A 132 39.79 13.62 -25.87
CA PHE A 132 39.66 15.07 -25.86
C PHE A 132 40.96 15.80 -26.26
N GLU A 133 40.85 16.66 -27.27
CA GLU A 133 41.86 17.64 -27.69
C GLU A 133 41.18 19.00 -27.96
N PHE A 134 41.92 20.11 -27.84
CA PHE A 134 41.41 21.44 -28.17
C PHE A 134 41.53 21.72 -29.67
N GLU A 135 40.42 22.01 -30.34
CA GLU A 135 40.40 22.31 -31.79
C GLU A 135 40.86 23.74 -32.10
N LYS A 136 40.62 24.67 -31.17
CA LYS A 136 40.92 26.11 -31.32
C LYS A 136 41.76 26.60 -30.16
N LYS A 137 41.91 27.92 -30.06
CA LYS A 137 42.60 28.57 -28.94
C LYS A 137 41.89 28.26 -27.63
N PHE A 138 42.67 27.78 -26.66
CA PHE A 138 42.25 27.41 -25.32
C PHE A 138 41.31 28.43 -24.65
N GLU A 139 41.61 29.73 -24.78
CA GLU A 139 40.85 30.81 -24.14
C GLU A 139 39.47 31.05 -24.77
N GLU A 140 39.22 30.49 -25.97
CA GLU A 140 37.94 30.62 -26.67
C GLU A 140 37.02 29.42 -26.43
N GLU A 141 37.59 28.22 -26.29
CA GLU A 141 36.83 26.98 -26.10
C GLU A 141 36.48 26.73 -24.63
N LEU A 142 37.39 27.04 -23.71
CA LEU A 142 37.22 26.69 -22.29
C LEU A 142 35.94 27.29 -21.66
N PRO A 143 35.57 28.57 -21.90
CA PRO A 143 34.32 29.12 -21.36
C PRO A 143 33.06 28.46 -21.93
N ALA A 144 33.11 27.94 -23.16
CA ALA A 144 32.01 27.20 -23.77
C ALA A 144 31.92 25.78 -23.19
N LEU A 145 33.05 25.08 -23.07
CA LEU A 145 33.15 23.74 -22.50
C LEU A 145 32.64 23.69 -21.07
N PHE A 146 33.10 24.59 -20.20
CA PHE A 146 32.64 24.63 -18.80
C PHE A 146 31.16 25.04 -18.67
N LYS A 147 30.63 25.82 -19.62
CA LYS A 147 29.18 26.10 -19.70
C LYS A 147 28.37 24.85 -20.11
N THR A 148 28.91 23.98 -20.96
CA THR A 148 28.32 22.69 -21.30
C THR A 148 28.32 21.75 -20.09
N LEU A 149 29.45 21.67 -19.37
CA LEU A 149 29.61 20.95 -18.09
C LEU A 149 28.81 21.57 -16.92
N LYS A 150 27.97 22.59 -17.17
CA LYS A 150 27.13 23.27 -16.17
C LYS A 150 27.90 23.92 -15.01
N TYR A 151 29.15 24.32 -15.24
CA TYR A 151 29.91 25.09 -14.26
C TYR A 151 29.16 26.37 -13.85
N PRO A 152 28.90 26.60 -12.55
CA PRO A 152 27.98 27.64 -12.12
C PRO A 152 28.52 29.08 -12.20
N PHE A 153 29.83 29.27 -12.43
CA PHE A 153 30.49 30.58 -12.41
C PHE A 153 31.05 30.97 -13.78
N THR A 154 31.09 32.27 -14.08
CA THR A 154 31.53 32.77 -15.40
C THR A 154 33.05 32.83 -15.51
N ILE A 155 33.60 32.19 -16.54
CA ILE A 155 35.03 32.22 -16.87
C ILE A 155 35.26 33.25 -17.99
N SER A 156 35.90 34.37 -17.69
CA SER A 156 36.24 35.40 -18.69
C SER A 156 37.57 35.09 -19.39
N LYS A 157 37.66 35.39 -20.71
CA LYS A 157 38.89 35.23 -21.51
C LYS A 157 40.12 35.90 -20.87
N SER A 158 39.93 37.09 -20.26
CA SER A 158 40.98 37.82 -19.53
C SER A 158 41.57 37.05 -18.35
N THR A 159 40.79 36.22 -17.67
CA THR A 159 41.25 35.36 -16.57
C THR A 159 42.19 34.27 -17.08
N LEU A 160 41.92 33.76 -18.30
CA LEU A 160 42.70 32.69 -18.93
C LEU A 160 44.02 33.18 -19.54
N TYR A 161 44.11 34.44 -19.96
CA TYR A 161 45.40 35.04 -20.36
C TYR A 161 46.34 35.33 -19.18
N ALA A 162 45.82 35.37 -17.95
CA ALA A 162 46.57 35.77 -16.75
C ALA A 162 46.48 34.72 -15.63
N VAL A 163 46.58 33.42 -15.97
CA VAL A 163 46.34 32.28 -15.06
C VAL A 163 47.03 32.40 -13.69
N GLY A 164 48.33 32.70 -13.68
CA GLY A 164 49.17 32.73 -12.47
C GLY A 164 49.13 34.04 -11.67
N SER A 165 48.24 34.98 -11.99
CA SER A 165 48.13 36.24 -11.23
C SER A 165 47.46 36.01 -9.86
N PRO A 166 47.90 36.67 -8.77
CA PRO A 166 47.36 36.47 -7.43
C PRO A 166 45.84 36.67 -7.29
N HIS A 167 45.21 37.44 -8.19
CA HIS A 167 43.77 37.72 -8.17
C HIS A 167 42.93 36.78 -9.05
N THR A 168 43.54 36.09 -10.02
CA THR A 168 42.87 35.18 -10.96
C THR A 168 43.05 33.72 -10.55
N TRP A 169 44.25 33.37 -10.06
CA TRP A 169 44.60 32.00 -9.69
C TRP A 169 43.62 31.34 -8.70
N PRO A 170 43.12 32.01 -7.64
CA PRO A 170 42.12 31.40 -6.74
C PRO A 170 40.83 30.95 -7.45
N THR A 171 40.40 31.69 -8.48
CA THR A 171 39.20 31.34 -9.27
C THR A 171 39.46 30.12 -10.17
N LEU A 172 40.65 30.06 -10.77
CA LEU A 172 41.03 28.96 -11.66
C LEU A 172 41.40 27.68 -10.89
N LEU A 173 42.03 27.80 -9.72
CA LEU A 173 42.20 26.67 -8.79
C LEU A 173 40.83 26.13 -8.34
N GLY A 174 39.88 27.00 -8.01
CA GLY A 174 38.50 26.60 -7.74
C GLY A 174 37.85 25.87 -8.92
N LEU A 175 38.14 26.24 -10.17
CA LEU A 175 37.69 25.51 -11.35
C LEU A 175 38.31 24.11 -11.43
N LEU A 176 39.63 23.97 -11.19
CA LEU A 176 40.31 22.68 -11.18
C LEU A 176 39.77 21.75 -10.07
N VAL A 177 39.58 22.26 -8.87
CA VAL A 177 39.05 21.47 -7.75
C VAL A 177 37.60 21.05 -8.01
N TRP A 178 36.78 21.91 -8.61
CA TRP A 178 35.41 21.54 -8.96
C TRP A 178 35.34 20.38 -9.96
N ILE A 179 36.23 20.32 -10.97
CA ILE A 179 36.25 19.20 -11.92
C ILE A 179 36.90 17.94 -11.30
N THR A 180 37.86 18.05 -10.38
CA THR A 180 38.33 16.86 -9.62
C THR A 180 37.27 16.32 -8.68
N ASP A 181 36.52 17.19 -8.00
CA ASP A 181 35.44 16.78 -7.10
C ASP A 181 34.30 16.11 -7.88
N LEU A 182 34.01 16.59 -9.10
CA LEU A 182 33.06 15.96 -10.02
C LEU A 182 33.50 14.56 -10.46
N LEU A 183 34.77 14.40 -10.84
CA LEU A 183 35.34 13.09 -11.21
C LEU A 183 35.37 12.12 -10.03
N ALA A 184 35.75 12.58 -8.83
CA ALA A 184 35.76 11.77 -7.62
C ALA A 184 34.34 11.36 -7.17
N TYR A 185 33.34 12.21 -7.42
CA TYR A 185 31.93 11.86 -7.21
C TYR A 185 31.45 10.79 -8.21
N ASP A 186 31.81 10.91 -9.49
CA ASP A 186 31.43 9.98 -10.55
C ASP A 186 31.98 8.56 -10.30
N GLU A 187 33.24 8.46 -9.85
CA GLU A 187 33.87 7.20 -9.42
C GLU A 187 33.14 6.55 -8.22
N GLN A 188 32.71 7.37 -7.25
CA GLN A 188 31.96 6.90 -6.08
C GLN A 188 30.51 6.49 -6.43
N ALA A 189 29.85 7.23 -7.31
CA ALA A 189 28.49 6.93 -7.78
C ALA A 189 28.46 5.61 -8.56
N SER A 190 29.36 5.47 -9.55
CA SER A 190 29.54 4.24 -10.35
C SER A 190 29.82 3.01 -9.47
N SER A 191 30.55 3.20 -8.35
CA SER A 191 30.83 2.14 -7.40
C SER A 191 29.63 1.69 -6.56
N GLN A 192 28.61 2.54 -6.38
CA GLN A 192 27.43 2.22 -5.55
C GLN A 192 26.25 1.61 -6.32
N GLU A 193 26.02 2.00 -7.57
CA GLU A 193 24.91 1.44 -8.40
C GLU A 193 24.97 -0.09 -8.52
N THR A 194 26.16 -0.68 -8.39
CA THR A 194 26.36 -2.14 -8.42
C THR A 194 25.73 -2.91 -7.25
N LYS A 195 25.31 -2.24 -6.16
CA LYS A 195 24.91 -2.89 -4.89
C LYS A 195 23.42 -2.79 -4.54
N SER A 196 22.66 -1.94 -5.22
CA SER A 196 21.24 -1.69 -4.93
C SER A 196 20.37 -2.12 -6.11
N ILE A 197 20.06 -3.41 -6.20
CA ILE A 197 19.27 -3.98 -7.29
C ILE A 197 18.18 -4.88 -6.68
N ASP A 198 16.94 -4.42 -6.77
CA ASP A 198 15.73 -5.19 -6.47
C ASP A 198 15.66 -6.46 -7.33
N THR A 199 14.99 -7.51 -6.85
CA THR A 199 14.87 -8.80 -7.54
C THR A 199 14.25 -8.69 -8.94
N GLU A 200 13.32 -7.75 -9.14
CA GLU A 200 12.73 -7.44 -10.45
C GLU A 200 13.75 -6.79 -11.41
N SER A 201 14.70 -6.02 -10.88
CA SER A 201 15.82 -5.47 -11.65
C SER A 201 16.89 -6.52 -11.95
N SER A 202 17.03 -7.57 -11.13
CA SER A 202 17.92 -8.71 -11.41
C SER A 202 17.48 -9.53 -12.63
N LEU A 203 16.19 -9.82 -12.81
CA LEU A 203 15.70 -10.52 -14.01
C LEU A 203 15.86 -9.67 -15.28
N ASN A 204 15.52 -8.37 -15.18
CA ASN A 204 15.75 -7.43 -16.27
C ASN A 204 17.24 -7.30 -16.61
N ARG A 205 18.14 -7.36 -15.63
CA ARG A 205 19.61 -7.37 -15.83
C ARG A 205 20.10 -8.65 -16.53
N ILE A 206 19.60 -9.83 -16.15
CA ILE A 206 19.93 -11.10 -16.81
C ILE A 206 19.49 -11.06 -18.28
N PHE A 207 18.26 -10.62 -18.54
CA PHE A 207 17.77 -10.45 -19.91
C PHE A 207 18.54 -9.39 -20.69
N PHE A 208 18.89 -8.25 -20.08
CA PHE A 208 19.65 -7.19 -20.74
C PHE A 208 21.09 -7.60 -21.06
N ASP A 209 21.74 -8.41 -20.21
CA ASP A 209 23.06 -8.99 -20.50
C ASP A 209 22.98 -9.96 -21.69
N TYR A 210 21.99 -10.86 -21.70
CA TYR A 210 21.69 -11.72 -22.85
C TYR A 210 21.45 -10.92 -24.15
N VAL A 211 20.59 -9.89 -24.11
CA VAL A 211 20.33 -9.03 -25.28
C VAL A 211 21.61 -8.29 -25.70
N SER A 212 22.41 -7.81 -24.75
CA SER A 212 23.67 -7.12 -25.06
C SER A 212 24.68 -8.03 -25.75
N ARG A 213 24.84 -9.26 -25.29
CA ARG A 213 25.77 -10.24 -25.87
C ARG A 213 25.30 -10.79 -27.22
N SER A 214 24.03 -11.19 -27.32
CA SER A 214 23.44 -11.65 -28.58
C SER A 214 23.43 -10.53 -29.64
N TYR A 215 23.14 -9.27 -29.26
CA TYR A 215 23.22 -8.14 -30.18
C TYR A 215 24.67 -7.80 -30.60
N GLN A 216 25.66 -7.99 -29.72
CA GLN A 216 27.08 -7.90 -30.12
C GLN A 216 27.45 -8.99 -31.12
N ALA A 217 27.00 -10.23 -30.93
CA ALA A 217 27.21 -11.33 -31.88
C ALA A 217 26.51 -11.06 -33.22
N PHE A 218 25.29 -10.51 -33.20
CA PHE A 218 24.57 -10.07 -34.40
C PHE A 218 25.33 -8.97 -35.16
N LEU A 219 25.86 -7.95 -34.46
CA LEU A 219 26.69 -6.91 -35.08
C LEU A 219 28.04 -7.44 -35.61
N ALA A 220 28.53 -8.57 -35.09
CA ALA A 220 29.68 -9.29 -35.62
C ALA A 220 29.34 -10.21 -36.82
N GLY A 221 28.06 -10.32 -37.20
CA GLY A 221 27.58 -11.12 -38.33
C GLY A 221 27.23 -12.58 -38.00
N ALA A 222 26.91 -12.90 -36.75
CA ALA A 222 26.37 -14.21 -36.37
C ALA A 222 24.87 -14.31 -36.63
N ASP A 223 24.43 -15.42 -37.25
CA ASP A 223 23.03 -15.73 -37.57
C ASP A 223 22.37 -16.72 -36.59
N SER A 224 23.11 -17.28 -35.62
CA SER A 224 22.61 -18.22 -34.60
C SER A 224 23.03 -17.80 -33.20
N PHE A 225 22.13 -17.96 -32.22
CA PHE A 225 22.33 -17.50 -30.83
C PHE A 225 22.15 -18.62 -29.79
N ASP A 226 22.05 -19.87 -30.23
CA ASP A 226 21.74 -21.06 -29.43
C ASP A 226 22.61 -21.21 -28.16
N GLU A 227 23.87 -20.79 -28.20
CA GLU A 227 24.77 -20.81 -27.03
C GLU A 227 24.33 -19.82 -25.95
N TYR A 228 23.89 -18.62 -26.34
CA TYR A 228 23.36 -17.60 -25.43
C TYR A 228 21.98 -17.98 -24.91
N ASP A 229 21.15 -18.62 -25.74
CA ASP A 229 19.83 -19.14 -25.33
C ASP A 229 19.99 -20.26 -24.28
N GLN A 230 20.99 -21.13 -24.43
CA GLN A 230 21.33 -22.16 -23.44
C GLN A 230 21.91 -21.57 -22.14
N GLU A 231 22.78 -20.55 -22.21
CA GLU A 231 23.25 -19.82 -21.02
C GLU A 231 22.09 -19.15 -20.28
N LEU A 232 21.15 -18.56 -21.01
CA LEU A 232 19.95 -17.94 -20.45
C LEU A 232 19.03 -18.98 -19.80
N ALA A 233 18.73 -20.09 -20.47
CA ALA A 233 17.93 -21.17 -19.90
C ALA A 233 18.56 -21.72 -18.61
N ALA A 234 19.86 -22.01 -18.61
CA ALA A 234 20.56 -22.54 -17.44
C ALA A 234 20.60 -21.54 -16.25
N THR A 235 20.62 -20.23 -16.51
CA THR A 235 20.54 -19.22 -15.46
C THR A 235 19.12 -19.09 -14.89
N PHE A 236 18.07 -19.16 -15.73
CA PHE A 236 16.69 -19.23 -15.26
C PHE A 236 16.38 -20.51 -14.47
N ASP A 237 16.82 -21.68 -14.92
CA ASP A 237 16.62 -22.95 -14.20
C ASP A 237 17.25 -22.93 -12.81
N LYS A 238 18.44 -22.31 -12.69
CA LYS A 238 19.13 -22.14 -11.41
C LYS A 238 18.39 -21.18 -10.46
N GLU A 239 17.88 -20.06 -10.98
CA GLU A 239 17.10 -19.12 -10.17
C GLU A 239 15.73 -19.68 -9.78
N ASN A 240 15.05 -20.41 -10.67
CA ASN A 240 13.83 -21.16 -10.35
C ASN A 240 14.11 -22.19 -9.24
N SER A 241 15.15 -23.01 -9.37
CA SER A 241 15.55 -23.98 -8.33
C SER A 241 15.82 -23.31 -6.96
N ARG A 242 16.36 -22.09 -6.97
CA ARG A 242 16.60 -21.28 -5.75
C ARG A 242 15.28 -20.83 -5.12
N VAL A 243 14.36 -20.30 -5.95
CA VAL A 243 13.03 -19.83 -5.51
C VAL A 243 12.15 -20.98 -5.04
N GLU A 244 12.20 -22.15 -5.70
CA GLU A 244 11.51 -23.37 -5.27
C GLU A 244 11.98 -23.81 -3.87
N SER A 245 13.29 -23.91 -3.65
CA SER A 245 13.87 -24.26 -2.33
C SER A 245 13.51 -23.24 -1.23
N GLU A 246 13.50 -21.94 -1.55
CA GLU A 246 13.06 -20.89 -0.63
C GLU A 246 11.56 -20.99 -0.32
N THR A 247 10.73 -21.32 -1.32
CA THR A 247 9.29 -21.53 -1.16
C THR A 247 8.99 -22.77 -0.31
N GLU A 248 9.70 -23.89 -0.52
CA GLU A 248 9.56 -25.10 0.29
C GLU A 248 9.92 -24.87 1.76
N GLU A 249 10.97 -24.10 2.03
CA GLU A 249 11.37 -23.74 3.40
C GLU A 249 10.36 -22.80 4.07
N LEU A 250 9.84 -21.80 3.34
CA LEU A 250 8.76 -20.94 3.84
C LEU A 250 7.47 -21.73 4.11
N GLU A 251 7.08 -22.66 3.23
CA GLU A 251 5.95 -23.56 3.49
C GLU A 251 6.16 -24.43 4.72
N ARG A 252 7.38 -24.94 4.93
CA ARG A 252 7.75 -25.73 6.11
C ARG A 252 7.62 -24.90 7.39
N GLN A 253 8.12 -23.66 7.38
CA GLN A 253 7.99 -22.72 8.50
C GLN A 253 6.52 -22.34 8.79
N ILE A 254 5.70 -22.15 7.74
CA ILE A 254 4.26 -21.91 7.88
C ILE A 254 3.56 -23.11 8.55
N LYS A 255 3.85 -24.35 8.11
CA LYS A 255 3.29 -25.57 8.69
C LYS A 255 3.66 -25.71 10.18
N LEU A 256 4.94 -25.54 10.54
CA LEU A 256 5.39 -25.56 11.93
C LEU A 256 4.72 -24.47 12.79
N SER A 257 4.58 -23.25 12.25
CA SER A 257 3.91 -22.14 12.95
C SER A 257 2.41 -22.39 13.16
N GLN A 258 1.76 -23.05 12.19
CA GLN A 258 0.35 -23.47 12.31
C GLN A 258 0.17 -24.56 13.36
N GLU A 259 1.06 -25.54 13.41
CA GLU A 259 1.06 -26.59 14.45
C GLU A 259 1.27 -26.01 15.85
N GLU A 260 2.22 -25.08 16.02
CA GLU A 260 2.42 -24.37 17.29
C GLU A 260 1.17 -23.55 17.68
N TYR A 261 0.58 -22.83 16.73
CA TYR A 261 -0.67 -22.10 16.94
C TYR A 261 -1.81 -23.03 17.42
N HIS A 262 -1.99 -24.19 16.77
CA HIS A 262 -3.00 -25.17 17.17
C HIS A 262 -2.77 -25.69 18.60
N GLN A 263 -1.53 -26.02 18.96
CA GLN A 263 -1.19 -26.44 20.32
C GLN A 263 -1.43 -25.34 21.36
N LEU A 264 -1.18 -24.07 21.02
CA LEU A 264 -1.45 -22.92 21.90
C LEU A 264 -2.96 -22.67 22.08
N VAL A 265 -3.76 -22.86 21.03
CA VAL A 265 -5.23 -22.76 21.10
C VAL A 265 -5.82 -23.89 21.95
N GLU A 266 -5.32 -25.12 21.83
CA GLU A 266 -5.75 -26.24 22.67
C GLU A 266 -5.41 -25.97 24.15
N LYS A 267 -4.16 -25.54 24.45
CA LYS A 267 -3.75 -25.11 25.80
C LYS A 267 -4.62 -23.97 26.35
N ARG A 268 -5.05 -23.03 25.50
CA ARG A 268 -5.96 -21.94 25.88
C ARG A 268 -7.32 -22.44 26.34
N SER A 269 -7.91 -23.44 25.67
CA SER A 269 -9.18 -24.03 26.14
C SER A 269 -9.06 -24.63 27.55
N SER A 270 -7.91 -25.24 27.87
CA SER A 270 -7.62 -25.73 29.22
C SER A 270 -7.58 -24.59 30.24
N ILE A 271 -6.92 -23.47 29.90
CA ILE A 271 -6.89 -22.26 30.75
C ILE A 271 -8.31 -21.72 31.00
N GLU A 272 -9.18 -21.69 29.99
CA GLU A 272 -10.57 -21.24 30.15
C GLU A 272 -11.36 -22.14 31.12
N THR A 273 -11.17 -23.48 31.08
CA THR A 273 -11.78 -24.38 32.09
C THR A 273 -11.21 -24.18 33.50
N LEU A 274 -9.91 -23.85 33.63
CA LEU A 274 -9.29 -23.56 34.93
C LEU A 274 -9.78 -22.22 35.50
N GLN A 275 -9.98 -21.21 34.66
CA GLN A 275 -10.58 -19.93 35.07
C GLN A 275 -12.03 -20.11 35.56
N GLN A 276 -12.83 -20.92 34.87
CA GLN A 276 -14.18 -21.27 35.34
C GLN A 276 -14.14 -21.94 36.72
N LYS A 277 -13.27 -22.93 36.92
CA LYS A 277 -13.10 -23.59 38.24
C LYS A 277 -12.67 -22.61 39.34
N ILE A 278 -11.76 -21.67 39.05
CA ILE A 278 -11.34 -20.64 40.02
C ILE A 278 -12.53 -19.75 40.40
N GLU A 279 -13.35 -19.36 39.42
CA GLU A 279 -14.51 -18.51 39.65
C GLU A 279 -15.63 -19.22 40.42
N ASP A 280 -15.85 -20.51 40.16
CA ASP A 280 -16.80 -21.32 40.91
C ASP A 280 -16.33 -21.55 42.36
N TYR A 281 -15.04 -21.85 42.58
CA TYR A 281 -14.48 -21.92 43.93
C TYR A 281 -14.54 -20.58 44.68
N ARG A 282 -14.41 -19.43 44.00
CA ARG A 282 -14.61 -18.11 44.62
C ARG A 282 -16.05 -17.92 45.11
N LYS A 283 -17.04 -18.24 44.26
CA LYS A 283 -18.46 -18.18 44.65
C LYS A 283 -18.75 -19.11 45.82
N ASP A 284 -18.16 -20.30 45.85
CA ASP A 284 -18.34 -21.24 46.97
C ASP A 284 -17.67 -20.73 48.25
N ILE A 285 -16.50 -20.10 48.18
CA ILE A 285 -15.88 -19.41 49.32
C ILE A 285 -16.77 -18.28 49.85
N GLU A 286 -17.44 -17.51 48.97
CA GLU A 286 -18.39 -16.48 49.40
C GLU A 286 -19.63 -17.08 50.06
N LYS A 287 -20.23 -18.14 49.50
CA LYS A 287 -21.32 -18.90 50.14
C LYS A 287 -20.92 -19.39 51.53
N PHE A 288 -19.75 -20.01 51.67
CA PHE A 288 -19.26 -20.49 52.97
C PHE A 288 -19.02 -19.34 53.95
N LYS A 289 -18.48 -18.19 53.51
CA LYS A 289 -18.34 -16.99 54.37
C LYS A 289 -19.70 -16.45 54.84
N THR A 290 -20.70 -16.38 53.96
CA THR A 290 -22.05 -15.95 54.34
C THR A 290 -22.71 -16.93 55.30
N LEU A 291 -22.55 -18.24 55.09
CA LEU A 291 -23.04 -19.28 55.99
C LEU A 291 -22.36 -19.21 57.37
N ILE A 292 -21.03 -19.04 57.42
CA ILE A 292 -20.29 -18.87 58.67
C ILE A 292 -20.80 -17.63 59.42
N SER A 293 -20.98 -16.50 58.75
CA SER A 293 -21.50 -15.28 59.37
C SER A 293 -22.92 -15.45 59.92
N GLN A 294 -23.80 -16.15 59.20
CA GLN A 294 -25.14 -16.50 59.67
C GLN A 294 -25.09 -17.43 60.91
N LEU A 295 -24.21 -18.43 60.91
CA LEU A 295 -24.02 -19.34 62.04
C LEU A 295 -23.42 -18.62 63.26
N GLU A 296 -22.53 -17.65 63.07
CA GLU A 296 -21.98 -16.81 64.13
C GLU A 296 -23.04 -15.88 64.74
N GLN A 297 -23.88 -15.24 63.91
CA GLN A 297 -25.03 -14.47 64.37
C GLN A 297 -26.02 -15.34 65.14
N HIS A 298 -26.36 -16.51 64.61
CA HIS A 298 -27.23 -17.48 65.29
C HIS A 298 -26.63 -17.90 66.63
N ARG A 299 -25.33 -18.20 66.68
CA ARG A 299 -24.62 -18.51 67.94
C ARG A 299 -24.74 -17.36 68.94
N GLN A 300 -24.52 -16.11 68.51
CA GLN A 300 -24.68 -14.93 69.39
C GLN A 300 -26.11 -14.78 69.93
N VAL A 301 -27.13 -14.97 69.10
CA VAL A 301 -28.54 -14.91 69.52
C VAL A 301 -28.85 -15.99 70.55
N TYR A 302 -28.35 -17.22 70.36
CA TYR A 302 -28.58 -18.30 71.31
C TYR A 302 -27.78 -18.13 72.61
N THR A 303 -26.54 -17.61 72.57
CA THR A 303 -25.82 -17.28 73.81
C THR A 303 -26.49 -16.15 74.60
N LYS A 304 -27.12 -15.18 73.94
CA LYS A 304 -27.96 -14.19 74.62
C LYS A 304 -29.19 -14.83 75.25
N LYS A 305 -29.97 -15.60 74.48
CA LYS A 305 -31.16 -16.30 74.99
C LYS A 305 -30.86 -17.25 76.16
N ILE A 306 -29.67 -17.86 76.20
CA ILE A 306 -29.23 -18.66 77.34
C ILE A 306 -29.00 -17.75 78.55
N ALA A 307 -28.22 -16.67 78.41
CA ALA A 307 -28.00 -15.71 79.50
C ALA A 307 -29.31 -15.07 80.03
N ASP A 308 -30.21 -14.67 79.13
CA ASP A 308 -31.53 -14.12 79.48
C ASP A 308 -32.38 -15.14 80.27
N ARG A 309 -32.30 -16.44 79.90
CA ARG A 309 -32.98 -17.54 80.60
C ARG A 309 -32.34 -17.89 81.93
N ASP A 310 -31.01 -17.81 82.04
CA ASP A 310 -30.30 -18.02 83.29
C ASP A 310 -30.63 -16.90 84.31
N GLU A 311 -30.75 -15.64 83.85
CA GLU A 311 -31.20 -14.51 84.69
C GLU A 311 -32.68 -14.64 85.11
N GLU A 312 -33.56 -15.07 84.20
CA GLU A 312 -34.96 -15.38 84.54
C GLU A 312 -35.07 -16.52 85.56
N LEU A 313 -34.30 -17.60 85.41
CA LEU A 313 -34.23 -18.70 86.37
C LEU A 313 -33.76 -18.21 87.75
N GLU A 314 -32.70 -17.40 87.82
CA GLU A 314 -32.21 -16.85 89.09
C GLU A 314 -33.27 -15.97 89.78
N ASN A 315 -34.10 -15.26 89.00
CA ASN A 315 -35.20 -14.43 89.51
C ASN A 315 -36.44 -15.25 89.91
N GLU A 316 -36.77 -16.33 89.19
CA GLU A 316 -37.80 -17.29 89.60
C GLU A 316 -37.37 -18.05 90.86
N GLU A 317 -36.10 -18.46 91.00
CA GLU A 317 -35.60 -19.11 92.22
C GLU A 317 -35.71 -18.20 93.45
N LYS A 318 -35.31 -16.92 93.33
CA LYS A 318 -35.50 -15.90 94.38
C LYS A 318 -36.98 -15.71 94.75
N SER A 319 -37.86 -15.69 93.74
CA SER A 319 -39.29 -15.53 93.93
C SER A 319 -39.94 -16.77 94.55
N LEU A 320 -39.49 -17.96 94.17
CA LEU A 320 -39.98 -19.23 94.70
C LEU A 320 -39.54 -19.40 96.17
N GLU A 321 -38.37 -18.90 96.54
CA GLU A 321 -37.91 -18.86 97.93
C GLU A 321 -38.72 -17.87 98.78
N SER A 322 -39.07 -16.67 98.28
CA SER A 322 -39.97 -15.75 99.00
C SER A 322 -41.40 -16.30 99.12
N TRP A 323 -41.92 -16.97 98.09
CA TRP A 323 -43.21 -17.67 98.16
C TRP A 323 -43.20 -18.87 99.12
N ARG A 324 -42.07 -19.58 99.28
CA ARG A 324 -41.93 -20.62 100.32
C ARG A 324 -42.04 -20.02 101.72
N GLN A 325 -41.41 -18.87 101.95
CA GLN A 325 -41.46 -18.16 103.23
C GLN A 325 -42.90 -17.68 103.53
N GLU A 326 -43.57 -17.02 102.58
CA GLU A 326 -44.96 -16.56 102.77
C GLU A 326 -45.97 -17.72 102.87
N LYS A 327 -45.76 -18.83 102.15
CA LYS A 327 -46.57 -20.06 102.30
C LYS A 327 -46.40 -20.70 103.67
N SER A 328 -45.22 -20.63 104.27
CA SER A 328 -44.99 -21.09 105.65
C SER A 328 -45.81 -20.24 106.63
N ARG A 329 -45.74 -18.92 106.50
CA ARG A 329 -46.52 -17.95 107.29
C ARG A 329 -48.03 -18.12 107.13
N LEU A 330 -48.53 -18.25 105.90
CA LEU A 330 -49.96 -18.45 105.63
C LEU A 330 -50.47 -19.81 106.13
N ARG A 331 -49.62 -20.84 106.19
CA ARG A 331 -50.00 -22.12 106.82
C ARG A 331 -50.24 -21.98 108.31
N GLN A 332 -49.41 -21.21 109.03
CA GLN A 332 -49.65 -20.89 110.44
C GLN A 332 -50.99 -20.16 110.61
N ILE A 333 -51.28 -19.16 109.76
CA ILE A 333 -52.54 -18.39 109.80
C ILE A 333 -53.78 -19.25 109.47
N ILE A 334 -53.64 -20.31 108.66
CA ILE A 334 -54.73 -21.23 108.31
C ILE A 334 -54.93 -22.30 109.39
N GLU A 335 -53.88 -22.73 110.11
CA GLU A 335 -54.03 -23.53 111.34
C GLU A 335 -54.81 -22.78 112.43
N ASP A 336 -54.82 -21.44 112.40
CA ASP A 336 -55.56 -20.57 113.33
C ASP A 336 -57.03 -20.28 112.94
N GLN A 337 -57.59 -20.84 111.84
CA GLN A 337 -58.95 -20.51 111.37
C GLN A 337 -59.89 -21.71 111.11
N GLU A 338 -61.05 -21.71 111.77
CA GLU A 338 -62.14 -22.67 111.53
C GLU A 338 -63.16 -22.17 110.47
N LEU A 339 -63.61 -23.08 109.60
CA LEU A 339 -64.44 -22.80 108.42
C LEU A 339 -65.95 -22.74 108.72
N ASN A 340 -66.64 -21.77 108.10
CA ASN A 340 -68.11 -21.60 108.20
C ASN A 340 -68.82 -21.93 106.86
N HIS A 341 -69.96 -22.61 106.93
CA HIS A 341 -70.55 -23.39 105.83
C HIS A 341 -71.47 -22.62 104.86
N ILE A 342 -71.44 -21.28 104.89
CA ILE A 342 -72.46 -20.41 104.27
C ILE A 342 -72.18 -20.05 102.79
N ASP A 343 -70.94 -20.15 102.31
CA ASP A 343 -70.58 -19.71 100.95
C ASP A 343 -71.12 -20.59 99.80
N GLY A 344 -71.49 -21.85 100.07
CA GLY A 344 -71.90 -22.80 99.04
C GLY A 344 -73.11 -22.37 98.20
N HIS A 345 -74.09 -21.67 98.81
CA HIS A 345 -75.31 -21.24 98.11
C HIS A 345 -75.18 -19.91 97.35
N ARG A 346 -74.13 -19.11 97.60
CA ARG A 346 -73.77 -17.98 96.72
C ARG A 346 -73.11 -18.51 95.45
N LEU A 347 -72.10 -19.37 95.61
CA LEU A 347 -71.35 -19.99 94.51
C LEU A 347 -72.25 -20.61 93.43
N GLN A 348 -73.34 -21.27 93.83
CA GLN A 348 -74.22 -21.96 92.88
C GLN A 348 -75.08 -21.00 92.00
N ARG A 349 -75.44 -19.80 92.50
CA ARG A 349 -76.09 -18.77 91.66
C ARG A 349 -75.08 -18.11 90.73
N ASP A 350 -73.91 -17.78 91.26
CA ASP A 350 -72.84 -17.14 90.50
C ASP A 350 -72.42 -18.06 89.33
N LYS A 351 -72.37 -19.38 89.57
CA LYS A 351 -72.15 -20.40 88.53
C LYS A 351 -73.19 -20.37 87.40
N GLN A 352 -74.48 -20.22 87.70
CA GLN A 352 -75.53 -20.17 86.67
C GLN A 352 -75.47 -18.88 85.83
N MET A 353 -75.24 -17.73 86.47
CA MET A 353 -75.01 -16.46 85.78
C MET A 353 -73.76 -16.52 84.88
N LEU A 354 -72.69 -17.16 85.35
CA LEU A 354 -71.47 -17.38 84.57
C LEU A 354 -71.71 -18.29 83.35
N THR A 355 -72.52 -19.35 83.46
CA THR A 355 -72.82 -20.21 82.30
C THR A 355 -73.60 -19.50 81.21
N GLU A 356 -74.61 -18.68 81.55
CA GLU A 356 -75.37 -17.90 80.54
C GLU A 356 -74.52 -16.80 79.89
N ALA A 357 -73.61 -16.17 80.65
CA ALA A 357 -72.65 -15.21 80.10
C ALA A 357 -71.65 -15.86 79.14
N LEU A 358 -71.23 -17.09 79.46
CA LEU A 358 -70.27 -17.88 78.70
C LEU A 358 -70.86 -18.42 77.38
N GLU A 359 -72.14 -18.83 77.36
CA GLU A 359 -72.85 -19.17 76.11
C GLU A 359 -73.00 -17.96 75.18
N LYS A 360 -73.35 -16.78 75.71
CA LYS A 360 -73.41 -15.53 74.92
C LYS A 360 -72.03 -15.14 74.35
N ALA A 361 -70.97 -15.30 75.15
CA ALA A 361 -69.61 -15.06 74.69
C ALA A 361 -69.16 -16.03 73.58
N TYR A 362 -69.58 -17.30 73.63
CA TYR A 362 -69.32 -18.25 72.55
C TYR A 362 -70.05 -17.89 71.25
N ALA A 363 -71.32 -17.47 71.32
CA ALA A 363 -72.05 -17.03 70.14
C ALA A 363 -71.38 -15.82 69.45
N GLN A 364 -70.99 -14.80 70.22
CA GLN A 364 -70.27 -13.63 69.70
C GLN A 364 -68.90 -14.00 69.11
N ARG A 365 -68.18 -14.94 69.75
CA ARG A 365 -66.91 -15.46 69.21
C ARG A 365 -67.11 -16.19 67.88
N GLN A 366 -68.17 -16.98 67.72
CA GLN A 366 -68.45 -17.71 66.50
C GLN A 366 -68.76 -16.74 65.33
N GLU A 367 -69.59 -15.72 65.57
CA GLU A 367 -69.87 -14.67 64.59
C GLU A 367 -68.60 -13.90 64.18
N ALA A 368 -67.72 -13.60 65.15
CA ALA A 368 -66.43 -12.97 64.88
C ALA A 368 -65.49 -13.85 64.02
N ILE A 369 -65.46 -15.17 64.25
CA ILE A 369 -64.68 -16.12 63.45
C ILE A 369 -65.21 -16.21 62.01
N GLU A 370 -66.53 -16.24 61.81
CA GLU A 370 -67.13 -16.24 60.48
C GLU A 370 -66.90 -14.93 59.72
N LEU A 371 -66.92 -13.80 60.42
CA LEU A 371 -66.58 -12.51 59.82
C LEU A 371 -65.09 -12.43 59.46
N GLN A 372 -64.21 -12.95 60.32
CA GLN A 372 -62.76 -13.04 60.06
C GLN A 372 -62.47 -13.90 58.82
N SER A 373 -63.02 -15.12 58.73
CA SER A 373 -62.75 -16.03 57.61
C SER A 373 -63.18 -15.43 56.26
N ARG A 374 -64.30 -14.70 56.23
CA ARG A 374 -64.78 -13.98 55.04
C ARG A 374 -63.88 -12.79 54.63
N VAL A 375 -63.16 -12.19 55.58
CA VAL A 375 -62.15 -11.15 55.28
C VAL A 375 -60.86 -11.80 54.78
N GLU A 376 -60.43 -12.91 55.38
CA GLU A 376 -59.27 -13.68 54.97
C GLU A 376 -59.42 -14.23 53.54
N GLU A 377 -60.58 -14.81 53.19
CA GLU A 377 -60.87 -15.29 51.83
C GLU A 377 -60.72 -14.18 50.78
N LYS A 378 -61.27 -12.99 51.06
CA LYS A 378 -61.12 -11.82 50.18
C LYS A 378 -59.68 -11.32 50.11
N LEU A 379 -58.95 -11.36 51.22
CA LEU A 379 -57.55 -10.96 51.25
C LEU A 379 -56.69 -11.92 50.41
N ILE A 380 -56.94 -13.23 50.48
CA ILE A 380 -56.31 -14.25 49.64
C ILE A 380 -56.62 -14.01 48.15
N GLU A 381 -57.88 -13.71 47.80
CA GLU A 381 -58.27 -13.44 46.41
C GLU A 381 -57.54 -12.20 45.83
N GLN A 382 -57.36 -11.15 46.63
CA GLN A 382 -56.66 -9.95 46.19
C GLN A 382 -55.14 -10.12 46.16
N THR A 383 -54.53 -10.84 47.13
CA THR A 383 -53.08 -11.14 47.08
C THR A 383 -52.73 -12.00 45.88
N ALA A 384 -53.56 -12.99 45.52
CA ALA A 384 -53.37 -13.79 44.30
C ALA A 384 -53.33 -12.93 43.03
N LYS A 385 -54.23 -11.95 42.89
CA LYS A 385 -54.25 -11.01 41.74
C LYS A 385 -52.99 -10.13 41.68
N VAL A 386 -52.50 -9.69 42.84
CA VAL A 386 -51.24 -8.94 42.93
C VAL A 386 -50.04 -9.82 42.56
N GLU A 387 -50.01 -11.08 43.01
CA GLU A 387 -48.95 -12.02 42.64
C GLU A 387 -48.92 -12.35 41.15
N ASP A 388 -50.08 -12.55 40.51
CA ASP A 388 -50.15 -12.77 39.06
C ASP A 388 -49.64 -11.55 38.27
N ALA A 389 -50.03 -10.34 38.68
CA ALA A 389 -49.51 -9.10 38.10
C ALA A 389 -47.99 -8.92 38.30
N LEU A 390 -47.46 -9.34 39.46
CA LEU A 390 -46.02 -9.35 39.73
C LEU A 390 -45.29 -10.36 38.84
N ARG A 391 -45.80 -11.58 38.68
CA ARG A 391 -45.21 -12.59 37.77
C ARG A 391 -45.13 -12.09 36.33
N ASP A 392 -46.19 -11.45 35.84
CA ASP A 392 -46.18 -10.85 34.49
C ASP A 392 -45.17 -9.69 34.38
N TYR A 393 -45.06 -8.84 35.41
CA TYR A 393 -44.03 -7.80 35.47
C TYR A 393 -42.61 -8.39 35.48
N HIS A 394 -42.31 -9.37 36.34
CA HIS A 394 -40.99 -10.01 36.41
C HIS A 394 -40.64 -10.69 35.08
N ARG A 395 -41.59 -11.41 34.46
CA ARG A 395 -41.42 -12.03 33.14
C ARG A 395 -41.11 -11.02 32.03
N LEU A 396 -41.75 -9.85 32.06
CA LEU A 396 -41.43 -8.75 31.13
C LEU A 396 -40.06 -8.12 31.43
N ALA A 397 -39.70 -7.95 32.70
CA ALA A 397 -38.43 -7.41 33.14
C ALA A 397 -37.23 -8.35 32.82
N GLU A 398 -37.40 -9.66 32.95
CA GLU A 398 -36.45 -10.68 32.47
C GLU A 398 -36.25 -10.58 30.96
N LYS A 399 -37.34 -10.52 30.19
CA LYS A 399 -37.30 -10.38 28.72
C LYS A 399 -36.59 -9.09 28.28
N LEU A 400 -36.68 -8.03 29.08
CA LEU A 400 -36.00 -6.74 28.87
C LEU A 400 -34.59 -6.69 29.46
N GLN A 401 -34.10 -7.75 30.11
CA GLN A 401 -32.80 -7.82 30.79
C GLN A 401 -32.62 -6.68 31.82
N LEU A 402 -33.63 -6.49 32.68
CA LEU A 402 -33.64 -5.55 33.81
C LEU A 402 -33.41 -6.25 35.17
N ILE A 403 -33.55 -7.57 35.21
CA ILE A 403 -33.30 -8.43 36.38
C ILE A 403 -32.33 -9.54 35.91
N PRO A 404 -31.25 -9.87 36.64
CA PRO A 404 -30.79 -9.29 37.92
C PRO A 404 -30.32 -7.83 37.81
N SER A 405 -30.00 -7.17 38.93
CA SER A 405 -29.51 -5.77 38.96
C SER A 405 -28.18 -5.54 38.22
N THR A 406 -27.46 -6.61 37.87
CA THR A 406 -26.25 -6.61 37.02
C THR A 406 -26.54 -6.72 35.52
N ALA A 407 -27.81 -6.86 35.12
CA ALA A 407 -28.20 -7.00 33.73
C ALA A 407 -27.99 -5.71 32.93
N LYS A 408 -27.74 -5.84 31.62
CA LYS A 408 -27.21 -4.76 30.76
C LYS A 408 -28.06 -3.49 30.73
N ASN A 409 -29.37 -3.61 30.94
CA ASN A 409 -30.30 -2.48 30.94
C ASN A 409 -30.66 -1.99 32.35
N ALA A 410 -30.29 -2.72 33.40
CA ALA A 410 -30.68 -2.43 34.78
C ALA A 410 -30.00 -1.18 35.37
N LYS A 411 -28.87 -0.73 34.80
CA LYS A 411 -28.08 0.44 35.27
C LYS A 411 -27.77 0.43 36.79
N GLY A 412 -27.74 -0.73 37.44
CA GLY A 412 -27.52 -0.88 38.88
C GLY A 412 -28.75 -0.69 39.77
N PHE A 413 -29.95 -0.51 39.21
CA PHE A 413 -31.20 -0.47 39.97
C PHE A 413 -31.75 -1.89 40.20
N HIS A 414 -32.30 -2.12 41.39
CA HIS A 414 -33.00 -3.35 41.73
C HIS A 414 -34.46 -3.26 41.26
N PHE A 415 -34.76 -3.86 40.11
CA PHE A 415 -36.12 -3.93 39.55
C PHE A 415 -36.97 -5.09 40.08
N GLU A 416 -36.45 -5.86 41.03
CA GLU A 416 -37.11 -7.01 41.66
C GLU A 416 -38.06 -6.54 42.76
N ILE A 417 -39.36 -6.52 42.46
CA ILE A 417 -40.41 -6.21 43.44
C ILE A 417 -40.71 -7.46 44.24
N THR A 418 -40.64 -7.36 45.57
CA THR A 418 -41.00 -8.43 46.52
C THR A 418 -42.23 -8.00 47.34
N LEU A 419 -43.10 -8.98 47.64
CA LEU A 419 -44.32 -8.77 48.42
C LEU A 419 -44.05 -9.08 49.90
N SER A 420 -44.05 -8.06 50.75
CA SER A 420 -43.87 -8.24 52.19
C SER A 420 -45.19 -8.65 52.83
N ARG A 421 -45.24 -9.85 53.42
CA ARG A 421 -46.44 -10.42 54.08
C ARG A 421 -46.48 -10.19 55.61
N ASP A 422 -45.70 -9.25 56.13
CA ASP A 422 -45.63 -9.00 57.58
C ASP A 422 -46.92 -8.34 58.10
N ALA A 423 -47.45 -8.90 59.19
CA ALA A 423 -48.72 -8.49 59.80
C ALA A 423 -48.66 -7.13 60.55
N SER A 424 -47.53 -6.42 60.49
CA SER A 424 -47.28 -5.13 61.15
C SER A 424 -47.50 -3.91 60.23
N LEU A 425 -47.83 -4.13 58.95
CA LEU A 425 -47.91 -3.10 57.92
C LEU A 425 -49.31 -2.44 57.89
N TYR A 426 -49.41 -1.22 58.43
CA TYR A 426 -50.67 -0.46 58.52
C TYR A 426 -51.02 0.35 57.25
N ARG A 427 -50.17 0.32 56.21
CA ARG A 427 -50.36 1.06 54.96
C ARG A 427 -50.11 0.18 53.74
N CYS A 428 -50.91 0.39 52.70
CA CYS A 428 -50.76 -0.31 51.41
C CYS A 428 -49.44 0.02 50.70
N GLU A 429 -48.83 1.17 51.03
CA GLU A 429 -47.57 1.66 50.47
C GLU A 429 -46.38 0.80 50.91
N ASP A 430 -46.40 0.24 52.12
CA ASP A 430 -45.28 -0.52 52.72
C ASP A 430 -45.33 -2.03 52.38
N ILE A 431 -46.37 -2.51 51.68
CA ILE A 431 -46.54 -3.92 51.27
C ILE A 431 -45.58 -4.29 50.13
N LEU A 432 -45.17 -3.30 49.34
CA LEU A 432 -44.30 -3.44 48.17
C LEU A 432 -42.91 -2.90 48.52
N SER A 433 -41.86 -3.68 48.27
CA SER A 433 -40.50 -3.30 48.64
C SER A 433 -39.87 -2.13 47.87
N LEU A 434 -40.59 -1.54 46.91
CA LEU A 434 -40.10 -0.47 46.05
C LEU A 434 -41.22 0.47 45.59
N ASP A 435 -40.97 1.77 45.53
CA ASP A 435 -41.91 2.75 44.97
C ASP A 435 -41.95 2.66 43.44
N LEU A 436 -43.01 2.04 42.93
CA LEU A 436 -43.27 1.88 41.49
C LEU A 436 -43.48 3.23 40.77
N GLY A 437 -43.96 4.25 41.48
CA GLY A 437 -44.34 5.54 40.94
C GLY A 437 -43.15 6.46 40.68
N SER A 438 -42.27 6.62 41.68
CA SER A 438 -41.16 7.59 41.61
C SER A 438 -39.84 7.04 41.06
N VAL A 439 -39.60 5.72 41.11
CA VAL A 439 -38.30 5.13 40.71
C VAL A 439 -38.42 4.27 39.46
N VAL A 440 -39.32 3.28 39.46
CA VAL A 440 -39.41 2.28 38.38
C VAL A 440 -39.93 2.89 37.08
N LYS A 441 -41.02 3.67 37.16
CA LYS A 441 -41.65 4.28 35.98
C LYS A 441 -40.74 5.28 35.22
N PRO A 442 -40.09 6.28 35.85
CA PRO A 442 -39.23 7.21 35.13
C PRO A 442 -37.96 6.55 34.58
N THR A 443 -37.34 5.61 35.30
CA THR A 443 -36.14 4.90 34.78
C THR A 443 -36.44 4.04 33.55
N ILE A 444 -37.60 3.37 33.50
CA ILE A 444 -38.08 2.67 32.29
C ILE A 444 -38.40 3.67 31.16
N GLN A 445 -38.92 4.85 31.48
CA GLN A 445 -39.19 5.89 30.48
C GLN A 445 -37.89 6.46 29.89
N GLU A 446 -36.87 6.77 30.71
CA GLU A 446 -35.54 7.15 30.24
C GLU A 446 -34.90 6.06 29.36
N LEU A 447 -35.04 4.78 29.73
CA LEU A 447 -34.55 3.67 28.91
C LEU A 447 -35.27 3.63 27.56
N ARG A 448 -36.59 3.81 27.54
CA ARG A 448 -37.39 3.91 26.30
C ARG A 448 -36.92 5.08 25.43
N GLU A 449 -36.66 6.25 26.01
CA GLU A 449 -36.16 7.42 25.29
C GLU A 449 -34.72 7.24 24.78
N ALA A 450 -33.87 6.55 25.54
CA ALA A 450 -32.52 6.15 25.11
C ALA A 450 -32.55 5.14 23.95
N PHE A 451 -33.45 4.14 23.98
CA PHE A 451 -33.63 3.22 22.86
C PHE A 451 -34.27 3.89 21.64
N ALA A 452 -35.23 4.80 21.83
CA ALA A 452 -35.86 5.56 20.75
C ALA A 452 -34.86 6.50 20.06
N SER A 453 -34.06 7.24 20.82
CA SER A 453 -33.00 8.10 20.28
C SER A 453 -31.88 7.31 19.60
N LYS A 454 -31.49 6.14 20.14
CA LYS A 454 -30.57 5.22 19.45
C LYS A 454 -31.17 4.71 18.13
N ALA A 455 -32.45 4.34 18.11
CA ALA A 455 -33.13 3.89 16.89
C ALA A 455 -33.35 5.02 15.86
N SER A 456 -33.42 6.29 16.30
CA SER A 456 -33.40 7.45 15.39
C SER A 456 -32.01 7.61 14.77
N ARG A 457 -30.95 7.66 15.59
CA ARG A 457 -29.56 7.78 15.13
C ARG A 457 -29.18 6.67 14.15
N THR A 458 -29.52 5.42 14.45
CA THR A 458 -29.21 4.31 13.52
C THR A 458 -30.01 4.41 12.21
N ARG A 459 -31.23 4.98 12.21
CA ARG A 459 -31.96 5.28 10.96
C ARG A 459 -31.36 6.48 10.21
N GLU A 460 -30.88 7.50 10.92
CA GLU A 460 -30.17 8.63 10.32
C GLU A 460 -28.85 8.15 9.69
N GLU A 461 -28.09 7.29 10.37
CA GLU A 461 -26.91 6.61 9.85
C GLU A 461 -27.25 5.77 8.61
N GLU A 462 -28.29 4.92 8.68
CA GLU A 462 -28.81 4.13 7.55
C GLU A 462 -29.18 5.01 6.34
N LEU A 463 -29.90 6.11 6.55
CA LEU A 463 -30.24 7.08 5.51
C LEU A 463 -28.98 7.73 4.90
N THR A 464 -28.02 8.19 5.71
CA THR A 464 -26.77 8.77 5.15
C THR A 464 -25.91 7.74 4.42
N VAL A 465 -26.00 6.46 4.76
CA VAL A 465 -25.35 5.37 4.01
C VAL A 465 -26.10 5.14 2.70
N GLN A 466 -27.43 5.10 2.71
CA GLN A 466 -28.25 4.95 1.50
C GLN A 466 -28.04 6.12 0.53
N GLU A 467 -27.96 7.37 1.02
CA GLU A 467 -27.64 8.55 0.21
C GLU A 467 -26.26 8.43 -0.46
N LYS A 468 -25.25 7.92 0.26
CA LYS A 468 -23.91 7.64 -0.30
C LYS A 468 -23.94 6.53 -1.34
N CYS A 469 -24.72 5.46 -1.11
CA CYS A 469 -24.91 4.37 -2.08
C CYS A 469 -25.55 4.91 -3.35
N ASN A 470 -26.67 5.64 -3.25
CA ASN A 470 -27.35 6.26 -4.39
C ASN A 470 -26.40 7.20 -5.16
N HIS A 471 -25.60 8.02 -4.46
CA HIS A 471 -24.63 8.90 -5.09
C HIS A 471 -23.50 8.15 -5.82
N LEU A 472 -23.02 7.04 -5.27
CA LEU A 472 -22.06 6.16 -5.95
C LEU A 472 -22.68 5.47 -7.16
N GLU A 473 -23.95 5.06 -7.11
CA GLU A 473 -24.68 4.53 -8.25
C GLU A 473 -24.85 5.57 -9.37
N GLU A 474 -25.17 6.83 -9.04
CA GLU A 474 -25.18 7.94 -10.01
C GLU A 474 -23.81 8.17 -10.65
N GLN A 475 -22.72 8.16 -9.87
CA GLN A 475 -21.35 8.29 -10.40
C GLN A 475 -20.98 7.10 -11.32
N LEU A 476 -21.34 5.87 -10.94
CA LEU A 476 -21.12 4.67 -11.76
C LEU A 476 -21.92 4.74 -13.06
N LEU A 477 -23.16 5.23 -13.02
CA LEU A 477 -24.00 5.42 -14.20
C LEU A 477 -23.43 6.50 -15.13
N PHE A 478 -22.95 7.63 -14.57
CA PHE A 478 -22.25 8.66 -15.34
C PHE A 478 -21.00 8.09 -16.02
N LYS A 479 -20.16 7.35 -15.28
CA LYS A 479 -18.95 6.73 -15.84
C LYS A 479 -19.27 5.68 -16.90
N ARG A 480 -20.33 4.88 -16.72
CA ARG A 480 -20.80 3.90 -17.72
C ARG A 480 -21.31 4.58 -19.00
N ASN A 481 -21.95 5.73 -18.89
CA ASN A 481 -22.36 6.53 -20.05
C ASN A 481 -21.14 7.17 -20.75
N GLU A 482 -20.14 7.61 -19.98
CA GLU A 482 -18.87 8.11 -20.52
C GLU A 482 -18.09 7.02 -21.28
N THR A 483 -17.97 5.81 -20.72
CA THR A 483 -17.34 4.68 -21.42
C THR A 483 -18.11 4.29 -22.67
N SER A 484 -19.45 4.20 -22.61
CA SER A 484 -20.27 3.89 -23.80
C SER A 484 -20.14 4.96 -24.90
N ALA A 485 -20.02 6.24 -24.53
CA ALA A 485 -19.76 7.32 -25.47
C ALA A 485 -18.35 7.26 -26.09
N LEU A 486 -17.35 6.81 -25.33
CA LEU A 486 -15.99 6.56 -25.82
C LEU A 486 -15.93 5.32 -26.73
N GLU A 487 -16.60 4.22 -26.37
CA GLU A 487 -16.76 3.02 -27.20
C GLU A 487 -17.42 3.36 -28.54
N SER A 488 -18.49 4.16 -28.54
CA SER A 488 -19.13 4.59 -29.79
C SER A 488 -18.22 5.48 -30.66
N LYS A 489 -17.36 6.31 -30.04
CA LYS A 489 -16.33 7.08 -30.77
C LYS A 489 -15.24 6.17 -31.33
N TYR A 490 -14.79 5.18 -30.55
CA TYR A 490 -13.80 4.19 -30.96
C TYR A 490 -14.31 3.37 -32.16
N GLN A 491 -15.51 2.81 -32.08
CA GLN A 491 -16.14 2.06 -33.17
C GLN A 491 -16.28 2.89 -34.45
N LYS A 492 -16.63 4.18 -34.33
CA LYS A 492 -16.66 5.10 -35.48
C LYS A 492 -15.28 5.29 -36.10
N LEU A 493 -14.25 5.53 -35.28
CA LEU A 493 -12.88 5.71 -35.74
C LEU A 493 -12.30 4.42 -36.35
N GLU A 494 -12.58 3.27 -35.75
CA GLU A 494 -12.21 1.95 -36.27
C GLU A 494 -12.90 1.66 -37.61
N SER A 495 -14.19 1.99 -37.75
CA SER A 495 -14.90 1.88 -39.03
C SER A 495 -14.32 2.81 -40.10
N HIS A 496 -13.89 4.03 -39.73
CA HIS A 496 -13.23 4.97 -40.64
C HIS A 496 -11.88 4.42 -41.11
N TYR A 497 -11.04 3.99 -40.16
CA TYR A 497 -9.74 3.39 -40.44
C TYR A 497 -9.86 2.13 -41.31
N LYS A 498 -10.85 1.27 -41.05
CA LYS A 498 -11.13 0.10 -41.87
C LYS A 498 -11.51 0.49 -43.31
N ASN A 499 -12.40 1.47 -43.48
CA ASN A 499 -12.81 1.96 -44.80
C ASN A 499 -11.64 2.61 -45.55
N GLU A 500 -10.80 3.41 -44.88
CA GLU A 500 -9.58 3.99 -45.47
C GLU A 500 -8.58 2.91 -45.87
N ARG A 501 -8.37 1.89 -45.03
CA ARG A 501 -7.49 0.76 -45.33
C ARG A 501 -8.01 -0.05 -46.52
N GLU A 502 -9.31 -0.29 -46.61
CA GLU A 502 -9.93 -0.99 -47.75
C GLU A 502 -9.87 -0.15 -49.03
N ALA A 503 -10.07 1.17 -48.95
CA ALA A 503 -9.91 2.08 -50.09
C ALA A 503 -8.44 2.16 -50.57
N LEU A 504 -7.47 2.22 -49.65
CA LEU A 504 -6.04 2.18 -49.98
C LEU A 504 -5.63 0.83 -50.57
N ALA A 505 -6.13 -0.29 -50.05
CA ALA A 505 -5.89 -1.61 -50.60
C ALA A 505 -6.44 -1.74 -52.03
N ALA A 506 -7.68 -1.28 -52.28
CA ALA A 506 -8.26 -1.26 -53.62
C ALA A 506 -7.50 -0.33 -54.58
N TYR A 507 -7.02 0.82 -54.10
CA TYR A 507 -6.18 1.72 -54.90
C TYR A 507 -4.82 1.09 -55.26
N LEU A 508 -4.16 0.43 -54.29
CA LEU A 508 -2.92 -0.31 -54.55
C LEU A 508 -3.13 -1.49 -55.50
N GLU A 509 -4.26 -2.19 -55.41
CA GLU A 509 -4.61 -3.27 -56.35
C GLU A 509 -4.90 -2.74 -57.77
N SER A 510 -5.53 -1.57 -57.89
CA SER A 510 -5.69 -0.89 -59.19
C SER A 510 -4.32 -0.51 -59.77
N LYS A 511 -3.42 0.04 -58.95
CA LYS A 511 -2.08 0.44 -59.39
C LYS A 511 -1.16 -0.73 -59.68
N SER A 512 -1.29 -1.86 -58.99
CA SER A 512 -0.53 -3.07 -59.33
C SER A 512 -1.03 -3.70 -60.64
N LYS A 513 -2.34 -3.65 -60.93
CA LYS A 513 -2.90 -4.03 -62.24
C LYS A 513 -2.38 -3.14 -63.36
N GLU A 514 -2.49 -1.82 -63.23
CA GLU A 514 -1.91 -0.87 -64.20
C GLU A 514 -0.41 -1.11 -64.42
N THR A 515 0.35 -1.37 -63.34
CA THR A 515 1.78 -1.67 -63.43
C THR A 515 2.03 -2.97 -64.17
N SER A 516 1.28 -4.04 -63.88
CA SER A 516 1.39 -5.32 -64.57
C SER A 516 0.98 -5.25 -66.05
N GLU A 517 0.01 -4.41 -66.40
CA GLU A 517 -0.39 -4.15 -67.79
C GLU A 517 0.74 -3.44 -68.55
N VAL A 518 1.31 -2.38 -67.96
CA VAL A 518 2.46 -1.66 -68.54
C VAL A 518 3.70 -2.55 -68.63
N GLU A 519 3.98 -3.38 -67.63
CA GLU A 519 5.07 -4.37 -67.68
C GLU A 519 4.85 -5.41 -68.80
N GLN A 520 3.61 -5.84 -69.01
CA GLN A 520 3.25 -6.75 -70.11
C GLN A 520 3.39 -6.05 -71.48
N GLU A 521 2.96 -4.81 -71.63
CA GLU A 521 3.18 -4.02 -72.85
C GLU A 521 4.68 -3.81 -73.12
N VAL A 522 5.47 -3.48 -72.10
CA VAL A 522 6.93 -3.35 -72.22
C VAL A 522 7.59 -4.68 -72.60
N ALA A 523 7.11 -5.81 -72.07
CA ALA A 523 7.60 -7.14 -72.46
C ALA A 523 7.20 -7.50 -73.90
N GLN A 524 5.98 -7.17 -74.33
CA GLN A 524 5.55 -7.34 -75.72
C GLN A 524 6.38 -6.48 -76.68
N LEU A 525 6.56 -5.19 -76.38
CA LEU A 525 7.38 -4.28 -77.18
C LEU A 525 8.84 -4.72 -77.24
N LYS A 526 9.43 -5.20 -76.13
CA LYS A 526 10.77 -5.79 -76.12
C LYS A 526 10.85 -7.03 -77.01
N SER A 527 9.93 -7.99 -76.87
CA SER A 527 9.94 -9.21 -77.69
C SER A 527 9.70 -8.93 -79.17
N TYR A 528 8.82 -7.98 -79.51
CA TYR A 528 8.63 -7.49 -80.87
C TYR A 528 9.91 -6.84 -81.42
N ASN A 529 10.53 -5.92 -80.66
CA ASN A 529 11.75 -5.24 -81.07
C ASN A 529 12.94 -6.23 -81.22
N ASP A 530 13.07 -7.21 -80.33
CA ASP A 530 14.07 -8.28 -80.44
C ASP A 530 13.82 -9.16 -81.68
N SER A 531 12.55 -9.44 -82.02
CA SER A 531 12.19 -10.18 -83.23
C SER A 531 12.47 -9.38 -84.50
N ALA A 532 12.16 -8.07 -84.50
CA ALA A 532 12.43 -7.16 -85.60
C ALA A 532 13.94 -6.94 -85.81
N LEU A 533 14.70 -6.81 -84.72
CA LEU A 533 16.15 -6.73 -84.74
C LEU A 533 16.76 -8.02 -85.30
N LYS A 534 16.30 -9.20 -84.85
CA LYS A 534 16.71 -10.50 -85.40
C LYS A 534 16.37 -10.64 -86.89
N SER A 535 15.18 -10.25 -87.34
CA SER A 535 14.82 -10.33 -88.75
C SER A 535 15.62 -9.35 -89.61
N SER A 536 15.90 -8.15 -89.09
CA SER A 536 16.75 -7.15 -89.76
C SER A 536 18.20 -7.62 -89.85
N GLN A 537 18.73 -8.23 -88.78
CA GLN A 537 20.06 -8.81 -88.76
C GLN A 537 20.17 -10.00 -89.72
N GLN A 538 19.18 -10.91 -89.73
CA GLN A 538 19.12 -12.01 -90.70
C GLN A 538 19.05 -11.50 -92.15
N ALA A 539 18.24 -10.48 -92.44
CA ALA A 539 18.16 -9.88 -93.77
C ALA A 539 19.48 -9.21 -94.20
N LEU A 540 20.23 -8.63 -93.26
CA LEU A 540 21.56 -8.08 -93.49
C LEU A 540 22.58 -9.19 -93.74
N ASP A 541 22.54 -10.29 -92.98
CA ASP A 541 23.41 -11.46 -93.16
C ASP A 541 23.15 -12.19 -94.48
N THR A 542 21.88 -12.30 -94.93
CA THR A 542 21.53 -12.86 -96.24
C THR A 542 21.99 -11.95 -97.37
N ALA A 543 21.70 -10.64 -97.31
CA ALA A 543 22.15 -9.69 -98.33
C ALA A 543 23.69 -9.63 -98.44
N TYR A 544 24.39 -9.75 -97.32
CA TYR A 544 25.86 -9.83 -97.30
C TYR A 544 26.39 -11.15 -97.90
N SER A 545 25.65 -12.24 -97.75
CA SER A 545 25.97 -13.54 -98.36
C SER A 545 25.71 -13.52 -99.88
N GLU A 546 24.57 -13.00 -100.33
CA GLU A 546 24.24 -12.78 -101.74
C GLU A 546 25.26 -11.86 -102.43
N TYR A 547 25.70 -10.79 -101.76
CA TYR A 547 26.77 -9.91 -102.23
C TYR A 547 28.09 -10.67 -102.41
N LYS A 548 28.49 -11.52 -101.45
CA LYS A 548 29.68 -12.37 -101.56
C LYS A 548 29.57 -13.41 -102.67
N GLU A 549 28.41 -14.02 -102.86
CA GLU A 549 28.18 -14.98 -103.94
C GLU A 549 28.24 -14.30 -105.30
N SER A 550 27.59 -13.14 -105.46
CA SER A 550 27.67 -12.30 -106.66
C SER A 550 29.10 -11.87 -106.95
N GLN A 551 29.86 -11.47 -105.93
CA GLN A 551 31.28 -11.14 -106.05
C GLN A 551 32.09 -12.37 -106.50
N ARG A 552 31.81 -13.57 -105.97
CA ARG A 552 32.48 -14.81 -106.39
C ARG A 552 32.13 -15.19 -107.83
N GLN A 553 30.87 -15.05 -108.23
CA GLN A 553 30.43 -15.30 -109.62
C GLN A 553 31.14 -14.35 -110.58
N LEU A 554 31.21 -13.04 -110.29
CA LEU A 554 31.95 -12.07 -111.11
C LEU A 554 33.45 -12.41 -111.22
N TYR A 555 34.07 -12.92 -110.15
CA TYR A 555 35.46 -13.42 -110.24
C TYR A 555 35.58 -14.67 -111.11
N GLN A 556 34.63 -15.61 -111.02
CA GLN A 556 34.62 -16.84 -111.83
C GLN A 556 34.33 -16.55 -113.31
N GLU A 557 33.40 -15.66 -113.64
CA GLU A 557 33.14 -15.19 -115.00
C GLU A 557 34.37 -14.47 -115.57
N LYS A 558 35.04 -13.63 -114.77
CA LYS A 558 36.29 -12.97 -115.18
C LYS A 558 37.39 -13.99 -115.48
N GLU A 559 37.52 -15.04 -114.68
CA GLU A 559 38.49 -16.12 -114.88
C GLU A 559 38.17 -16.93 -116.14
N GLN A 560 36.92 -17.38 -116.33
CA GLN A 560 36.46 -18.08 -117.53
C GLN A 560 36.61 -17.23 -118.81
N MET A 561 36.32 -15.93 -118.74
CA MET A 561 36.56 -15.01 -119.86
C MET A 561 38.04 -14.87 -120.18
N ASN A 562 38.89 -14.83 -119.15
CA ASN A 562 40.35 -14.75 -119.32
C ASN A 562 40.91 -16.03 -119.94
N ASP A 563 40.44 -17.21 -119.51
CA ASP A 563 40.80 -18.51 -120.08
C ASP A 563 40.31 -18.67 -121.52
N SER A 564 39.07 -18.25 -121.82
CA SER A 564 38.52 -18.23 -123.18
C SER A 564 39.32 -17.32 -124.11
N LEU A 565 39.80 -16.19 -123.59
CA LEU A 565 40.66 -15.25 -124.32
C LEU A 565 42.06 -15.85 -124.52
N LEU A 566 42.59 -16.57 -123.53
CA LEU A 566 43.86 -17.32 -123.64
C LEU A 566 43.76 -18.41 -124.72
N GLN A 567 42.71 -19.22 -124.71
CA GLN A 567 42.45 -20.26 -125.71
C GLN A 567 42.24 -19.66 -127.12
N SER A 568 41.60 -18.50 -127.21
CA SER A 568 41.48 -17.75 -128.47
C SER A 568 42.83 -17.24 -128.97
N ILE A 569 43.73 -16.82 -128.06
CA ILE A 569 45.12 -16.47 -128.39
C ILE A 569 45.89 -17.71 -128.86
N GLU A 570 45.73 -18.86 -128.22
CA GLU A 570 46.37 -20.12 -128.66
C GLU A 570 45.88 -20.57 -130.05
N LEU A 571 44.58 -20.48 -130.33
CA LEU A 571 44.05 -20.75 -131.66
C LEU A 571 44.61 -19.77 -132.72
N LEU A 572 44.76 -18.49 -132.37
CA LEU A 572 45.38 -17.49 -133.25
C LEU A 572 46.89 -17.71 -133.45
N THR A 573 47.64 -18.17 -132.43
CA THR A 573 49.06 -18.49 -132.58
C THR A 573 49.27 -19.79 -133.38
N MET A 574 48.43 -20.80 -133.17
CA MET A 574 48.36 -22.03 -133.99
C MET A 574 48.07 -21.70 -135.46
N TYR A 575 47.01 -20.92 -135.74
CA TYR A 575 46.67 -20.50 -137.10
C TYR A 575 47.77 -19.65 -137.76
N LYS A 576 48.45 -18.80 -136.97
CA LYS A 576 49.64 -18.04 -137.41
C LYS A 576 50.85 -18.95 -137.70
N MET A 577 51.00 -20.07 -136.99
CA MET A 577 52.00 -21.10 -137.33
C MET A 577 51.64 -21.83 -138.62
N GLU A 578 50.40 -22.29 -138.79
CA GLU A 578 49.96 -22.91 -140.05
C GLU A 578 50.12 -21.99 -141.26
N ILE A 579 49.78 -20.70 -141.13
CA ILE A 579 50.02 -19.72 -142.20
C ILE A 579 51.51 -19.57 -142.46
N ARG A 580 52.37 -19.54 -141.43
CA ARG A 580 53.82 -19.50 -141.62
C ARG A 580 54.32 -20.74 -142.37
N GLU A 581 53.87 -21.94 -142.02
CA GLU A 581 54.23 -23.18 -142.71
C GLU A 581 53.72 -23.23 -144.16
N LYS A 582 52.49 -22.75 -144.41
CA LYS A 582 51.96 -22.64 -145.78
C LYS A 582 52.75 -21.60 -146.59
N VAL A 583 53.14 -20.48 -146.00
CA VAL A 583 53.97 -19.45 -146.65
C VAL A 583 55.38 -19.96 -146.93
N THR A 584 56.04 -20.69 -146.03
CA THR A 584 57.35 -21.30 -146.31
C THR A 584 57.23 -22.40 -147.36
N PHE A 585 56.18 -23.23 -147.33
CA PHE A 585 55.92 -24.22 -148.38
C PHE A 585 55.73 -23.58 -149.76
N TYR A 586 54.92 -22.52 -149.88
CA TYR A 586 54.77 -21.80 -151.15
C TYR A 586 56.02 -21.00 -151.55
N SER A 587 56.81 -20.51 -150.61
CA SER A 587 58.12 -19.88 -150.88
C SER A 587 59.08 -20.88 -151.52
N ASN A 588 59.27 -22.06 -150.90
CA ASN A 588 60.13 -23.11 -151.42
C ASN A 588 59.65 -23.59 -152.80
N LYS A 589 58.33 -23.71 -152.99
CA LYS A 589 57.73 -24.12 -154.27
C LYS A 589 57.84 -23.05 -155.37
N LEU A 590 57.89 -21.77 -154.99
CA LEU A 590 58.24 -20.67 -155.91
C LEU A 590 59.72 -20.70 -156.26
N GLU A 591 60.62 -21.06 -155.33
CA GLU A 591 62.04 -21.26 -155.58
C GLU A 591 62.30 -22.41 -156.57
N GLU A 592 61.62 -23.56 -156.42
CA GLU A 592 61.66 -24.67 -157.38
C GLU A 592 61.16 -24.25 -158.78
N VAL A 593 60.08 -23.47 -158.87
CA VAL A 593 59.55 -22.97 -160.15
C VAL A 593 60.47 -21.91 -160.77
N PHE A 594 61.13 -21.06 -159.97
CA PHE A 594 62.08 -20.07 -160.47
C PHE A 594 63.34 -20.73 -161.04
N GLN A 595 63.79 -21.86 -160.47
CA GLN A 595 64.85 -22.68 -161.06
C GLN A 595 64.46 -23.35 -162.39
N PHE A 596 63.17 -23.62 -162.62
CA PHE A 596 62.68 -24.28 -163.84
C PHE A 596 62.42 -23.32 -165.02
N VAL A 597 62.31 -22.00 -164.78
CA VAL A 597 61.99 -20.99 -165.81
C VAL A 597 63.23 -20.26 -166.36
N CYS A 598 64.41 -20.43 -165.75
CA CYS A 598 65.67 -19.82 -166.18
C CYS A 598 66.62 -20.80 -166.91
N SER A 599 66.09 -21.69 -167.74
CA SER A 599 66.85 -22.58 -168.66
C SER A 599 66.38 -22.44 -170.10
#